data_AF-A0A3R6HGT8-F1
#
_entry.id   AF-A0A3R6HGT8-F1
#
_cell.length_a   1.000
_cell.length_b   1.000
_cell.length_c   1.000
_cell.angle_alpha   90.00
_cell.angle_beta   90.00
_cell.angle_gamma   90.00
#
_symmetry.space_group_name_H-M   'P 1'
#
loop_
_entity.id
_entity.type
_entity.pdbx_description
1 polymer ?
#
loop_
_entity_poly.entity_id
_entity_poly.type
_entity_poly.pdbx_seq_one_letter_code
_entity_poly.pdbx_strand_id
1 'polypeptide(L)'
;MHRWMSEKGYSVRLAKQQIRLLQAEARKECSEAIAKDTGMMFLPMEIPSEPVCPENYLFGITLTFPNGTIVTIKKGSAKSVMHLMKLYEKEDMLC
;
A
#
# COMPACT_ATOMS: atom_id res chain seq x y z
N MET A 1 19.30 -21.27 -5.11
CA MET A 1 17.98 -20.62 -5.18
C MET A 1 17.18 -21.05 -6.41
N HIS A 2 17.65 -20.83 -7.65
CA HIS A 2 16.88 -21.12 -8.88
C HIS A 2 16.36 -22.57 -8.99
N ARG A 3 17.21 -23.58 -8.74
CA ARG A 3 16.81 -25.02 -8.80
C ARG A 3 15.69 -25.37 -7.80
N TRP A 4 15.80 -24.89 -6.56
CA TRP A 4 14.82 -25.11 -5.52
C TRP A 4 13.46 -24.49 -5.87
N MET A 5 13.45 -23.29 -6.44
CA MET A 5 12.22 -22.66 -6.91
C MET A 5 11.57 -23.46 -8.05
N SER A 6 12.35 -23.93 -9.02
CA SER A 6 11.84 -24.76 -10.11
C SER A 6 11.27 -26.10 -9.61
N GLU A 7 11.94 -26.76 -8.67
CA GLU A 7 11.50 -28.01 -8.06
C GLU A 7 10.19 -27.86 -7.26
N LYS A 8 9.97 -26.68 -6.68
CA LYS A 8 8.72 -26.30 -6.00
C LYS A 8 7.68 -25.66 -6.92
N GLY A 9 7.95 -25.57 -8.23
CA GLY A 9 7.03 -24.98 -9.21
C GLY A 9 6.90 -23.45 -9.13
N TYR A 10 7.74 -22.77 -8.35
CA TYR A 10 7.72 -21.32 -8.24
C TYR A 10 8.47 -20.66 -9.40
N SER A 11 7.79 -19.77 -10.11
CA SER A 11 8.38 -18.95 -11.17
C SER A 11 8.10 -17.47 -10.92
N VAL A 12 9.16 -16.66 -10.89
CA VAL A 12 9.05 -15.20 -10.79
C VAL A 12 8.21 -14.63 -11.94
N ARG A 13 8.32 -15.22 -13.14
CA ARG A 13 7.54 -14.81 -14.31
C ARG A 13 6.05 -15.05 -14.08
N LEU A 14 5.68 -16.25 -13.61
CA LEU A 14 4.28 -16.59 -13.32
C LEU A 14 3.71 -15.73 -12.20
N ALA A 15 4.47 -15.53 -11.11
CA ALA A 15 4.05 -14.67 -10.01
C ALA A 15 3.78 -13.23 -10.47
N LYS A 16 4.69 -12.65 -11.28
CA LYS A 16 4.49 -11.31 -11.87
C LYS A 16 3.27 -11.24 -12.78
N GLN A 17 3.02 -12.30 -13.56
CA GLN A 17 1.85 -12.37 -14.43
C GLN A 17 0.56 -12.42 -13.62
N GLN A 18 0.51 -13.24 -12.56
CA GLN A 18 -0.65 -13.37 -11.68
C GLN A 18 -1.00 -12.03 -11.01
N ILE A 19 0.01 -11.30 -10.52
CA ILE A 19 -0.18 -9.97 -9.91
C ILE A 19 -0.80 -8.99 -10.91
N ARG A 20 -0.32 -8.96 -12.16
CA ARG A 20 -0.87 -8.07 -13.20
C ARG A 20 -2.32 -8.40 -13.51
N LEU A 21 -2.67 -9.69 -13.58
CA LEU A 21 -4.05 -10.13 -13.83
C LEU A 21 -4.98 -9.74 -12.68
N LEU A 22 -4.57 -10.00 -11.43
CA LEU A 22 -5.35 -9.62 -10.25
C LEU A 22 -5.55 -8.10 -10.16
N GLN A 23 -4.54 -7.31 -10.52
CA GLN A 23 -4.65 -5.85 -10.58
C GLN A 23 -5.59 -5.37 -11.70
N ALA A 24 -5.60 -6.05 -12.85
CA ALA A 24 -6.50 -5.73 -13.95
C ALA A 24 -7.96 -6.08 -13.60
N GLU A 25 -8.19 -7.22 -12.96
CA GLU A 25 -9.53 -7.63 -12.51
C GLU A 25 -10.08 -6.68 -11.44
N ALA A 26 -9.27 -6.33 -10.43
CA ALA A 26 -9.67 -5.37 -9.39
C ALA A 26 -10.04 -3.98 -9.98
N ARG A 27 -9.38 -3.56 -11.07
CA ARG A 27 -9.75 -2.32 -11.79
C ARG A 27 -11.10 -2.46 -12.49
N LYS A 28 -11.38 -3.62 -13.08
CA LYS A 28 -12.66 -3.90 -13.76
C LYS A 28 -13.82 -3.94 -12.76
N GLU A 29 -13.65 -4.59 -11.61
CA GLU A 29 -14.65 -4.64 -10.54
C GLU A 29 -14.98 -3.24 -9.99
N CYS A 30 -13.99 -2.37 -9.79
CA CYS A 30 -14.22 -0.97 -9.41
C CYS A 30 -15.03 -0.21 -10.48
N SER A 31 -14.74 -0.41 -11.76
CA SER A 31 -15.47 0.25 -12.85
C SER A 31 -16.92 -0.22 -12.98
N GLU A 32 -17.19 -1.52 -12.75
CA GLU A 32 -18.54 -2.08 -12.78
C GLU A 32 -19.39 -1.67 -11.56
N ALA A 33 -18.76 -1.47 -10.39
CA ALA A 33 -19.43 -0.95 -9.21
C ALA A 33 -19.91 0.49 -9.42
N ILE A 34 -19.12 1.33 -10.11
CA ILE A 34 -19.48 2.71 -10.46
C ILE A 34 -20.63 2.75 -11.47
N ALA A 35 -20.65 1.83 -12.45
CA ALA A 35 -21.71 1.79 -13.46
C ALA A 35 -23.09 1.39 -12.90
N LYS A 36 -23.16 0.72 -11.75
CA LYS A 36 -24.44 0.32 -11.11
C LYS A 36 -25.11 1.45 -10.33
N ASP A 37 -24.44 2.57 -10.11
CA ASP A 37 -24.98 3.77 -9.43
C ASP A 37 -25.61 4.77 -10.42
N THR A 38 -26.16 4.28 -11.54
CA THR A 38 -26.77 5.07 -12.63
C THR A 38 -28.16 5.61 -12.23
N GLY A 39 -28.20 6.34 -11.11
CA GLY A 39 -29.32 7.18 -10.67
C GLY A 39 -28.90 8.62 -10.31
N MET A 40 -27.61 8.95 -10.40
CA MET A 40 -27.12 10.29 -10.05
C MET A 40 -26.99 11.21 -11.27
N MET A 41 -27.64 12.37 -11.19
CA MET A 41 -27.61 13.48 -12.17
C MET A 41 -26.26 14.22 -12.24
N PHE A 42 -25.20 13.64 -11.69
CA PHE A 42 -23.87 14.25 -11.60
C PHE A 42 -22.90 13.47 -12.49
N LEU A 43 -22.15 14.19 -13.32
CA LEU A 43 -21.09 13.60 -14.13
C LEU A 43 -20.07 12.93 -13.19
N PRO A 44 -19.68 11.66 -13.44
CA PRO A 44 -18.59 11.03 -12.71
C PRO A 44 -17.34 11.88 -12.88
N MET A 45 -16.84 12.44 -11.79
CA MET A 45 -15.56 13.14 -11.78
C MET A 45 -14.49 12.13 -12.19
N GLU A 46 -13.71 12.41 -13.23
CA GLU A 46 -12.56 11.58 -13.59
C GLU A 46 -11.60 11.55 -12.40
N ILE A 47 -11.64 10.45 -11.66
CA ILE A 47 -10.71 10.17 -10.58
C ILE A 47 -9.33 10.02 -11.26
N PRO A 48 -8.33 10.84 -10.91
CA PRO A 48 -6.98 10.68 -11.44
C PRO A 48 -6.57 9.23 -11.24
N SER A 49 -6.15 8.57 -12.32
CA SER A 49 -5.79 7.15 -12.37
C SER A 49 -4.48 6.85 -11.64
N GLU A 50 -4.26 7.44 -10.47
CA GLU A 50 -3.24 6.93 -9.57
C GLU A 50 -3.71 5.56 -9.09
N PRO A 51 -2.89 4.50 -9.26
CA PRO A 51 -3.23 3.20 -8.72
C PRO A 51 -3.38 3.39 -7.22
N VAL A 52 -4.63 3.36 -6.74
CA VAL A 52 -4.94 3.22 -5.32
C VAL A 52 -4.37 1.85 -4.93
N CYS A 53 -3.09 1.88 -4.60
CA CYS A 53 -2.39 0.77 -3.99
C CYS A 53 -3.22 0.39 -2.76
N PRO A 54 -3.29 -0.90 -2.38
CA PRO A 54 -3.91 -1.26 -1.11
C PRO A 54 -3.26 -0.37 -0.07
N GLU A 55 -4.05 0.53 0.51
CA GLU A 55 -3.52 1.51 1.43
C GLU A 55 -3.01 0.70 2.62
N ASN A 56 -1.68 0.55 2.70
CA ASN A 56 -1.00 -0.22 3.73
C ASN A 56 -1.12 0.55 5.04
N TYR A 57 -2.34 0.59 5.58
CA TYR A 57 -2.64 1.23 6.84
C TYR A 57 -2.18 0.32 7.96
N LEU A 58 -1.47 0.96 8.86
CA LEU A 58 -1.03 0.42 10.11
C LEU A 58 -1.94 0.96 11.20
N PHE A 59 -2.33 0.09 12.12
CA PHE A 59 -3.26 0.41 13.20
C PHE A 59 -2.64 0.04 14.55
N GLY A 60 -2.78 0.92 15.54
CA GLY A 60 -2.33 0.66 16.90
C GLY A 60 -0.83 0.45 17.06
N ILE A 61 0.00 1.10 16.25
CA ILE A 61 1.46 0.98 16.36
C ILE A 61 1.96 1.88 17.48
N THR A 62 2.88 1.37 18.30
CA THR A 62 3.60 2.16 19.31
C THR A 62 5.06 2.22 18.94
N LEU A 63 5.62 3.43 18.91
CA LEU A 63 7.01 3.72 18.60
C LEU A 63 7.68 4.26 19.85
N THR A 64 8.84 3.71 20.20
CA THR A 64 9.64 4.17 21.35
C THR A 64 10.95 4.75 20.81
N PHE A 65 11.18 6.03 21.06
CA PHE A 65 12.38 6.74 20.64
C PHE A 65 13.49 6.60 21.69
N PRO A 66 14.78 6.71 21.30
CA PRO A 66 15.92 6.59 22.22
C PRO A 66 15.90 7.59 23.39
N ASN A 67 15.32 8.77 23.17
CA ASN A 67 15.12 9.80 24.18
C ASN A 67 14.02 9.48 25.22
N GLY A 68 13.42 8.29 25.15
CA GLY A 68 12.34 7.85 26.04
C GLY A 68 10.94 8.31 25.62
N THR A 69 10.81 9.06 24.51
CA THR A 69 9.50 9.48 23.99
C THR A 69 8.77 8.30 23.39
N ILE A 70 7.49 8.14 23.73
CA ILE A 70 6.62 7.09 23.19
C ILE A 70 5.52 7.73 22.35
N VAL A 71 5.43 7.33 21.08
CA VAL A 71 4.42 7.81 20.13
C VAL A 71 3.50 6.67 19.74
N THR A 72 2.19 6.84 19.95
CA THR A 72 1.17 5.85 19.58
C THR A 72 0.39 6.30 18.36
N ILE A 73 0.49 5.54 17.28
CA ILE A 73 -0.20 5.78 16.01
C ILE A 73 -1.44 4.91 15.96
N LYS A 74 -2.61 5.52 16.14
CA LYS A 74 -3.92 4.83 16.07
C LYS A 74 -4.20 4.30 14.66
N LYS A 75 -3.95 5.11 13.64
CA LYS A 75 -4.07 4.78 12.22
C LYS A 75 -3.06 5.62 11.43
N GLY A 76 -2.31 5.01 10.53
CA GLY A 76 -1.39 5.73 9.63
C GLY A 76 -0.96 4.87 8.46
N SER A 77 -0.67 5.48 7.31
CA SER A 77 -0.13 4.72 6.17
C SER A 77 1.33 4.32 6.44
N ALA A 78 1.75 3.15 5.94
CA ALA A 78 3.14 2.71 6.05
C ALA A 78 4.11 3.75 5.46
N LYS A 79 3.73 4.44 4.38
CA LYS A 79 4.52 5.52 3.77
C LYS A 79 4.71 6.71 4.73
N SER A 80 3.64 7.13 5.40
CA SER A 80 3.68 8.22 6.38
C SER A 80 4.49 7.85 7.62
N VAL A 81 4.33 6.62 8.13
CA VAL A 81 5.10 6.13 9.29
C VAL A 81 6.59 6.05 8.96
N MET A 82 6.95 5.55 7.78
CA MET A 82 8.35 5.54 7.33
C MET A 82 8.93 6.95 7.15
N HIS A 83 8.13 7.89 6.66
CA HIS A 83 8.57 9.28 6.54
C HIS A 83 8.79 9.93 7.92
N LEU A 84 7.90 9.66 8.88
CA LEU A 84 8.06 10.10 10.26
C LEU A 84 9.38 9.61 10.84
N MET A 85 9.71 8.33 10.70
CA MET A 85 10.98 7.78 11.18
C MET A 85 12.21 8.49 10.58
N LYS A 86 12.17 8.79 9.28
CA LYS A 86 13.26 9.52 8.61
C LYS A 86 13.46 10.95 9.10
N LEU A 87 12.40 11.61 9.61
CA LEU A 87 12.53 12.93 10.20
C LEU A 87 13.37 12.87 11.48
N TYR A 88 13.15 11.83 12.30
CA TYR A 88 13.89 11.61 13.54
C TYR A 88 15.30 11.06 13.33
N GLU A 89 15.57 10.29 12.26
CA GLU A 89 16.92 9.82 11.92
C GLU A 89 17.94 10.97 11.70
N LYS A 90 17.49 12.16 11.29
CA LYS A 90 18.36 13.33 11.09
C LYS A 90 18.68 14.08 12.38
N GLU A 91 17.89 13.91 13.43
CA GLU A 91 18.02 14.67 14.68
C GLU A 91 19.03 14.02 15.64
N ASP A 92 19.31 12.72 15.48
CA ASP A 92 20.36 11.97 16.21
C ASP A 92 21.80 12.23 15.68
N MET A 93 22.00 13.13 14.71
CA MET A 93 23.33 13.52 14.19
C MET A 93 23.93 14.76 14.91
N LEU A 94 23.44 15.08 16.11
CA LEU A 94 24.00 16.10 16.99
C LEU A 94 24.52 15.45 18.28
N CYS A 95 25.58 14.65 18.15
CA CYS A 95 26.51 14.26 19.22
C CYS A 95 27.92 14.18 18.64
#